data_AF-A0A0J9EWQ5-F1
#
_entry.id   AF-A0A0J9EWQ5-F1
#
_cell.length_a   1.000
_cell.length_b   1.000
_cell.length_c   1.000
_cell.angle_alpha   90.00
_cell.angle_beta   90.00
_cell.angle_gamma   90.00
#
_symmetry.space_group_name_H-M   'P 1'
#
loop_
_entity.id
_entity.type
_entity.pdbx_description
1 polymer ?
#
loop_
_entity_poly.entity_id
_entity_poly.type
_entity_poly.pdbx_seq_one_letter_code
_entity_poly.pdbx_strand_id
1 'polypeptide(L)'
;MFFHPVSAQEKTIEGFKQNTAPVTLDGRRLFKVSYSEDFTAQERAEIINSKLQNATSPQEPINIEIRPSNESPTIWLNNRYLLTVTGRDSQAGNTQQEQAEIWRIELQNSLAQAQKERSLKFLQVAFIRSLFILVFALFCHWVLGRFWQSTLRIFLLRFIPEKPSEGDETPRHQRSLDLFLSLTLASVRVGIWAATILYIANQFPFTRRLSYQITGALISTFTAGILTLDKKSYSIPDILFLVSLLWVLIVSAKVFTDLLQSRILNVTGINRGAQEVIAVIVRYCLIFIGGIVLLQVWG
;
A
#
# COMPACT_ATOMS: atom_id res chain seq x y z
N MET A 1 15.25 -58.55 -8.24
CA MET A 1 16.21 -57.58 -7.67
C MET A 1 15.79 -56.20 -8.16
N PHE A 2 15.08 -55.50 -7.28
CA PHE A 2 14.66 -54.08 -7.24
C PHE A 2 14.49 -53.29 -8.55
N PHE A 3 13.24 -53.23 -9.01
CA PHE A 3 12.66 -52.03 -9.61
C PHE A 3 12.49 -50.97 -8.52
N HIS A 4 13.13 -49.82 -8.67
CA HIS A 4 12.76 -48.61 -7.93
C HIS A 4 12.10 -47.62 -8.90
N PRO A 5 10.83 -47.22 -8.68
CA PRO A 5 10.24 -46.12 -9.41
C PRO A 5 10.72 -44.81 -8.76
N VAL A 6 11.55 -44.04 -9.46
CA VAL A 6 11.78 -42.63 -9.12
C VAL A 6 10.66 -41.82 -9.77
N SER A 7 9.46 -41.90 -9.19
CA SER A 7 8.32 -41.03 -9.49
C SER A 7 7.78 -40.50 -8.17
N ALA A 8 8.49 -39.51 -7.63
CA ALA A 8 8.03 -38.75 -6.47
C ALA A 8 8.57 -37.31 -6.43
N GLN A 9 9.58 -36.98 -7.23
CA GLN A 9 10.23 -35.65 -7.19
C GLN A 9 9.74 -34.69 -8.29
N GLU A 10 9.06 -35.17 -9.33
CA GLU A 10 8.61 -34.32 -10.46
C GLU A 10 7.19 -33.76 -10.27
N LYS A 11 6.51 -34.15 -9.18
CA LYS A 11 5.12 -33.74 -8.89
C LYS A 11 4.98 -32.55 -7.92
N THR A 12 6.10 -31.98 -7.49
CA THR A 12 6.11 -30.89 -6.47
C THR A 12 6.26 -29.49 -7.10
N ILE A 13 6.44 -29.41 -8.42
CA ILE A 13 6.45 -28.15 -9.20
C ILE A 13 5.19 -28.07 -10.08
N GLU A 14 4.07 -28.65 -9.65
CA GLU A 14 2.74 -28.32 -10.17
C GLU A 14 2.11 -27.25 -9.29
N GLY A 15 2.30 -26.00 -9.71
CA GLY A 15 1.31 -24.94 -9.54
C GLY A 15 0.95 -24.53 -8.11
N PHE A 16 1.51 -23.38 -7.71
CA PHE A 16 0.63 -22.31 -7.23
C PHE A 16 -0.31 -21.87 -8.38
N LYS A 17 -1.13 -22.78 -8.92
CA LYS A 17 -2.34 -22.40 -9.63
C LYS A 17 -3.15 -21.69 -8.58
N GLN A 18 -3.26 -20.37 -8.67
CA GLN A 18 -4.26 -19.67 -7.88
C GLN A 18 -5.59 -20.35 -8.22
N ASN A 19 -6.15 -21.09 -7.24
CA ASN A 19 -7.37 -21.86 -7.45
C ASN A 19 -8.53 -20.97 -7.89
N THR A 20 -8.41 -19.67 -7.60
CA THR A 20 -9.35 -18.63 -7.98
C THR A 20 -8.61 -17.43 -8.56
N ALA A 21 -9.20 -16.75 -9.54
CA ALA A 21 -8.70 -15.49 -10.07
C ALA A 21 -9.81 -14.42 -10.04
N PRO A 22 -9.46 -13.13 -9.84
CA PRO A 22 -10.44 -12.07 -9.75
C PRO A 22 -10.94 -11.63 -11.14
N VAL A 23 -12.26 -11.57 -11.30
CA VAL A 23 -12.91 -10.85 -12.39
C VAL A 23 -12.98 -9.37 -11.99
N THR A 24 -12.54 -8.50 -12.88
CA THR A 24 -12.45 -7.06 -12.65
C THR A 24 -13.05 -6.25 -13.78
N LEU A 25 -13.70 -5.14 -13.43
CA LEU A 25 -14.17 -4.13 -14.37
C LEU A 25 -13.56 -2.79 -14.02
N ASP A 26 -12.83 -2.20 -14.97
CA ASP A 26 -12.11 -0.94 -14.79
C ASP A 26 -11.23 -0.94 -13.52
N GLY A 27 -10.62 -2.07 -13.15
CA GLY A 27 -9.77 -2.21 -11.96
C GLY A 27 -10.51 -2.48 -10.64
N ARG A 28 -11.85 -2.51 -10.62
CA ARG A 28 -12.63 -2.95 -9.45
C ARG A 28 -12.85 -4.45 -9.51
N ARG A 29 -12.60 -5.16 -8.42
CA ARG A 29 -12.88 -6.60 -8.29
C ARG A 29 -14.38 -6.79 -8.11
N LEU A 30 -14.99 -7.60 -8.97
CA LEU A 30 -16.41 -7.92 -8.92
C LEU A 30 -16.63 -9.21 -8.13
N PHE A 31 -15.99 -10.28 -8.58
CA PHE A 31 -16.04 -11.60 -7.96
C PHE A 31 -14.79 -12.40 -8.34
N LYS A 32 -14.68 -13.62 -7.82
CA LYS A 32 -13.60 -14.55 -8.15
C LYS A 32 -14.17 -15.74 -8.89
N VAL A 33 -13.45 -16.22 -9.90
CA VAL A 33 -13.77 -17.45 -10.63
C VAL A 33 -12.70 -18.49 -10.34
N SER A 34 -13.12 -19.75 -10.22
CA SER A 34 -12.24 -20.90 -10.04
C SER A 34 -11.70 -21.41 -11.38
N TYR A 35 -10.87 -22.45 -11.41
CA TYR A 35 -10.52 -23.12 -12.67
C TYR A 35 -11.68 -23.99 -13.19
N SER A 36 -11.79 -24.12 -14.52
CA SER A 36 -12.71 -25.06 -15.18
C SER A 36 -11.91 -26.21 -15.83
N GLU A 37 -12.59 -27.11 -16.53
CA GLU A 37 -11.94 -28.23 -17.22
C GLU A 37 -10.91 -27.73 -18.25
N ASP A 38 -11.31 -26.80 -19.11
CA ASP A 38 -10.47 -26.33 -20.23
C ASP A 38 -9.62 -25.08 -19.92
N PHE A 39 -9.79 -24.46 -18.76
CA PHE A 39 -9.20 -23.15 -18.47
C PHE A 39 -8.72 -23.03 -17.03
N THR A 40 -7.53 -22.46 -16.85
CA THR A 40 -7.09 -21.99 -15.54
C THR A 40 -7.99 -20.86 -15.02
N ALA A 41 -7.99 -20.64 -13.71
CA ALA A 41 -8.78 -19.55 -13.12
C ALA A 41 -8.41 -18.18 -13.74
N GLN A 42 -7.12 -17.95 -13.99
CA GLN A 42 -6.61 -16.72 -14.57
C GLN A 42 -7.09 -16.53 -16.02
N GLU A 43 -6.99 -17.55 -16.86
CA GLU A 43 -7.49 -17.49 -18.25
C GLU A 43 -9.00 -17.23 -18.30
N ARG A 44 -9.79 -17.91 -17.44
CA ARG A 44 -11.23 -17.63 -17.32
C ARG A 44 -11.47 -16.18 -16.95
N ALA A 45 -10.79 -15.67 -15.93
CA ALA A 45 -10.94 -14.28 -15.50
C ALA A 45 -10.60 -13.29 -16.63
N GLU A 46 -9.53 -13.53 -17.39
CA GLU A 46 -9.12 -12.68 -18.50
C GLU A 46 -10.14 -12.66 -19.64
N ILE A 47 -10.67 -13.83 -20.03
CA ILE A 47 -11.74 -13.94 -21.03
C ILE A 47 -12.98 -13.15 -20.59
N ILE A 48 -13.39 -13.31 -19.32
CA ILE A 48 -14.55 -12.60 -18.76
C ILE A 48 -14.29 -11.09 -18.74
N ASN A 49 -13.12 -10.66 -18.28
CA ASN A 49 -12.73 -9.25 -18.21
C ASN A 49 -12.76 -8.59 -19.59
N SER A 50 -12.29 -9.29 -20.64
CA SER A 50 -12.34 -8.82 -22.02
C SER A 50 -13.78 -8.63 -22.51
N LYS A 51 -14.66 -9.60 -22.25
CA LYS A 51 -16.09 -9.49 -22.60
C LYS A 51 -16.79 -8.33 -21.89
N LEU A 52 -16.52 -8.13 -20.60
CA LEU A 52 -17.08 -7.02 -19.81
C LEU A 52 -16.62 -5.65 -20.32
N GLN A 53 -15.36 -5.54 -20.74
CA GLN A 53 -14.82 -4.29 -21.31
C GLN A 53 -15.51 -3.93 -22.62
N ASN A 54 -15.73 -4.92 -23.49
CA ASN A 54 -16.40 -4.69 -24.78
C ASN A 54 -17.89 -4.36 -24.65
N ALA A 55 -18.53 -4.79 -23.56
CA ALA A 55 -19.96 -4.59 -23.33
C ALA A 55 -20.31 -3.27 -22.62
N THR A 56 -19.33 -2.49 -22.16
CA THR A 56 -19.54 -1.26 -21.38
C THR A 56 -19.63 0.01 -22.23
N SER A 57 -20.12 -0.09 -23.46
CA SER A 57 -20.38 1.07 -24.31
C SER A 57 -21.49 1.95 -23.72
N PRO A 58 -21.37 3.30 -23.75
CA PRO A 58 -22.32 4.21 -23.11
C PRO A 58 -23.75 4.20 -23.68
N GLN A 59 -23.98 3.54 -24.82
CA GLN A 59 -25.17 3.75 -25.66
C GLN A 59 -26.16 2.58 -25.63
N GLU A 60 -25.79 1.43 -25.04
CA GLU A 60 -26.68 0.27 -24.97
C GLU A 60 -27.17 0.03 -23.52
N PRO A 61 -28.48 -0.18 -23.31
CA PRO A 61 -28.98 -0.62 -22.01
C PRO A 61 -28.37 -1.97 -21.65
N ILE A 62 -27.89 -2.11 -20.41
CA ILE A 62 -27.34 -3.36 -19.90
C ILE A 62 -28.49 -4.28 -19.52
N ASN A 63 -28.59 -5.42 -20.21
CA ASN A 63 -29.44 -6.53 -19.82
C ASN A 63 -28.59 -7.75 -19.46
N ILE A 64 -28.82 -8.29 -18.26
CA ILE A 64 -28.11 -9.46 -17.75
C ILE A 64 -29.11 -10.55 -17.47
N GLU A 65 -28.93 -11.69 -18.12
CA GLU A 65 -29.83 -12.83 -18.04
C GLU A 65 -29.08 -14.07 -17.57
N ILE A 66 -29.75 -14.89 -16.77
CA ILE A 66 -29.29 -16.24 -16.44
C ILE A 66 -30.06 -17.21 -17.32
N ARG A 67 -29.33 -18.04 -18.09
CA ARG A 67 -29.90 -19.06 -18.95
C ARG A 67 -29.34 -20.43 -18.54
N PRO A 68 -30.17 -21.47 -18.45
CA PRO A 68 -29.68 -22.83 -18.24
C PRO A 68 -28.94 -23.31 -19.49
N SER A 69 -27.78 -23.94 -19.32
CA SER A 69 -27.05 -24.63 -20.40
C SER A 69 -26.34 -25.85 -19.83
N ASN A 70 -26.63 -27.04 -20.36
CA ASN A 70 -25.99 -28.30 -19.95
C ASN A 70 -25.88 -28.46 -18.42
N GLU A 71 -27.01 -28.33 -17.72
CA GLU A 71 -27.14 -28.48 -16.26
C GLU A 71 -26.44 -27.42 -15.39
N SER A 72 -25.76 -26.45 -16.00
CA SER A 72 -25.13 -25.32 -15.29
C SER A 72 -25.78 -23.97 -15.67
N PRO A 73 -25.89 -23.02 -14.74
CA PRO A 73 -26.37 -21.69 -15.07
C PRO A 73 -25.29 -20.88 -15.82
N THR A 74 -25.72 -20.22 -16.90
CA THR A 74 -24.89 -19.34 -17.71
C THR A 74 -25.37 -17.90 -17.62
N ILE A 75 -24.44 -16.96 -17.47
CA ILE A 75 -24.73 -15.53 -17.43
C ILE A 75 -24.51 -14.97 -18.83
N TRP A 76 -25.47 -14.18 -19.30
CA TRP A 76 -25.48 -13.52 -20.59
C TRP A 76 -25.58 -12.01 -20.40
N LEU A 77 -24.86 -11.26 -21.21
CA LEU A 77 -24.82 -9.80 -21.21
C LEU A 77 -25.19 -9.30 -22.60
N ASN A 78 -26.29 -8.56 -22.73
CA ASN A 78 -26.83 -8.06 -24.00
C ASN A 78 -26.92 -9.17 -25.06
N ASN A 79 -27.50 -10.32 -24.67
CA ASN A 79 -27.66 -11.49 -25.53
C ASN A 79 -26.34 -12.16 -25.98
N ARG A 80 -25.20 -11.82 -25.35
CA ARG A 80 -23.89 -12.46 -25.57
C ARG A 80 -23.47 -13.28 -24.36
N TYR A 81 -22.95 -14.48 -24.60
CA TYR A 81 -22.49 -15.36 -23.53
C TYR A 81 -21.31 -14.73 -22.76
N LEU A 82 -21.49 -14.50 -21.47
CA LEU A 82 -20.45 -13.99 -20.59
C LEU A 82 -19.65 -15.14 -19.98
N LEU A 83 -20.30 -15.98 -19.19
CA LEU A 83 -19.65 -17.08 -18.46
C LEU A 83 -20.65 -18.16 -18.01
N THR A 84 -20.14 -19.36 -17.74
CA THR A 84 -20.84 -20.44 -17.03
C THR A 84 -20.38 -20.49 -15.58
N VAL A 85 -21.32 -20.58 -14.65
CA VAL A 85 -21.04 -20.77 -13.22
C VAL A 85 -20.83 -22.26 -12.96
N THR A 86 -19.66 -22.61 -12.45
CA THR A 86 -19.29 -24.00 -12.16
C THR A 86 -19.51 -24.33 -10.68
N GLY A 87 -19.55 -25.61 -10.33
CA GLY A 87 -19.64 -26.04 -8.92
C GLY A 87 -18.48 -25.52 -8.06
N ARG A 88 -17.30 -25.31 -8.65
CA ARG A 88 -16.13 -24.76 -7.96
C ARG A 88 -16.22 -23.24 -7.72
N ASP A 89 -17.15 -22.56 -8.39
CA ASP A 89 -17.37 -21.12 -8.24
C ASP A 89 -18.30 -20.80 -7.06
N SER A 90 -19.02 -21.79 -6.54
CA SER A 90 -20.01 -21.61 -5.47
C SER A 90 -19.34 -21.57 -4.09
N GLN A 91 -19.71 -20.58 -3.27
CA GLN A 91 -19.29 -20.54 -1.86
C GLN A 91 -20.04 -21.60 -1.04
N ALA A 92 -19.47 -22.02 0.09
CA ALA A 92 -20.07 -23.02 0.97
C ALA A 92 -21.50 -22.61 1.36
N GLY A 93 -22.48 -23.42 0.96
CA GLY A 93 -23.91 -23.19 1.24
C GLY A 93 -24.74 -22.65 0.07
N ASN A 94 -24.11 -22.20 -1.03
CA ASN A 94 -24.84 -21.72 -2.21
C ASN A 94 -24.91 -22.80 -3.31
N THR A 95 -26.06 -22.89 -3.96
CA THR A 95 -26.19 -23.60 -5.24
C THR A 95 -25.55 -22.80 -6.38
N GLN A 96 -25.25 -23.45 -7.50
CA GLN A 96 -24.74 -22.76 -8.69
C GLN A 96 -25.72 -21.69 -9.20
N GLN A 97 -27.03 -21.95 -9.09
CA GLN A 97 -28.09 -21.01 -9.48
C GLN A 97 -28.10 -19.78 -8.58
N GLU A 98 -28.01 -19.95 -7.27
CA GLU A 98 -27.90 -18.84 -6.32
C GLU A 98 -26.61 -18.04 -6.55
N GLN A 99 -25.50 -18.73 -6.80
CA GLN A 99 -24.23 -18.07 -7.12
C GLN A 99 -24.32 -17.25 -8.40
N ALA A 100 -25.02 -17.76 -9.42
CA ALA A 100 -25.30 -17.03 -10.65
C ALA A 100 -26.14 -15.78 -10.40
N GLU A 101 -27.15 -15.86 -9.53
CA GLU A 101 -28.00 -14.71 -9.18
C GLU A 101 -27.23 -13.64 -8.39
N ILE A 102 -26.39 -14.04 -7.43
CA ILE A 102 -25.49 -13.12 -6.72
C ILE A 102 -24.59 -12.38 -7.72
N TRP A 103 -23.99 -13.11 -8.66
CA TRP A 103 -23.14 -12.51 -9.69
C TRP A 103 -23.93 -11.63 -10.66
N ARG A 104 -25.16 -12.00 -11.02
CA ARG A 104 -26.04 -11.19 -11.87
C ARG A 104 -26.30 -9.83 -11.23
N ILE A 105 -26.65 -9.80 -9.94
CA ILE A 105 -26.90 -8.56 -9.19
C ILE A 105 -25.62 -7.71 -9.11
N GLU A 106 -24.49 -8.32 -8.77
CA GLU A 106 -23.20 -7.61 -8.68
C GLU A 106 -22.79 -7.01 -10.03
N LEU A 107 -22.93 -7.78 -11.11
CA LEU A 107 -22.67 -7.33 -12.47
C LEU A 107 -23.61 -6.19 -12.88
N GLN A 108 -24.91 -6.30 -12.58
CA GLN A 108 -25.90 -5.26 -12.93
C GLN A 108 -25.51 -3.92 -12.30
N ASN A 109 -25.23 -3.92 -10.99
CA ASN A 109 -24.86 -2.73 -10.24
C ASN A 109 -23.54 -2.14 -10.73
N SER A 110 -22.53 -3.00 -10.90
CA SER A 110 -21.18 -2.58 -11.30
C SER A 110 -21.13 -2.06 -12.75
N LEU A 111 -21.86 -2.68 -13.67
CA LEU A 111 -21.94 -2.23 -15.06
C LEU A 111 -22.75 -0.93 -15.19
N ALA A 112 -23.87 -0.80 -14.46
CA ALA A 112 -24.65 0.45 -14.42
C ALA A 112 -23.81 1.61 -13.86
N GLN A 113 -23.05 1.35 -12.80
CA GLN A 113 -22.09 2.31 -12.25
C GLN A 113 -20.99 2.65 -13.25
N ALA A 114 -20.43 1.66 -13.97
CA ALA A 114 -19.40 1.90 -14.98
C ALA A 114 -19.92 2.76 -16.14
N GLN A 115 -21.16 2.55 -16.61
CA GLN A 115 -21.78 3.41 -17.61
C GLN A 115 -21.97 4.85 -17.09
N LYS A 116 -22.41 5.01 -15.84
CA LYS A 116 -22.54 6.34 -15.20
C LYS A 116 -21.20 7.04 -15.09
N GLU A 117 -20.14 6.33 -14.71
CA GLU A 117 -18.77 6.87 -14.60
C GLU A 117 -18.17 7.25 -15.96
N ARG A 118 -18.64 6.64 -17.05
CA ARG A 118 -18.27 7.01 -18.44
C ARG A 118 -19.11 8.15 -19.01
N SER A 119 -20.15 8.61 -18.30
CA SER A 119 -20.96 9.75 -18.73
C SER A 119 -20.17 11.07 -18.67
N LEU A 120 -20.42 11.97 -19.61
CA LEU A 120 -19.74 13.27 -19.69
C LEU A 120 -19.87 14.09 -18.40
N LYS A 121 -21.03 14.01 -17.71
CA LYS A 121 -21.26 14.69 -16.44
C LYS A 121 -20.31 14.19 -15.35
N PHE A 122 -20.06 12.89 -15.27
CA PHE A 122 -19.12 12.33 -14.31
C PHE A 122 -17.68 12.77 -14.63
N LEU A 123 -17.30 12.75 -15.91
CA LEU A 123 -15.97 13.17 -16.34
C LEU A 123 -15.69 14.65 -16.02
N GLN A 124 -16.68 15.54 -16.14
CA GLN A 124 -16.53 16.95 -15.74
C GLN A 124 -16.28 17.10 -14.24
N VAL A 125 -17.04 16.39 -13.40
CA VAL A 125 -16.84 16.44 -11.94
C VAL A 125 -15.49 15.83 -11.55
N ALA A 126 -15.11 14.71 -12.17
CA ALA A 126 -13.81 14.08 -11.96
C ALA A 126 -12.66 15.00 -12.38
N PHE A 127 -12.81 15.75 -13.48
CA PHE A 127 -11.85 16.74 -13.94
C PHE A 127 -11.67 17.88 -12.95
N ILE A 128 -12.77 18.48 -12.47
CA ILE A 128 -12.72 19.57 -11.46
C ILE A 128 -12.04 19.07 -10.17
N ARG A 129 -12.41 17.89 -9.68
CA ARG A 129 -11.75 17.28 -8.51
C ARG A 129 -10.26 17.07 -8.74
N SER A 130 -9.88 16.55 -9.90
CA SER A 130 -8.47 16.35 -10.28
C SER A 130 -7.70 17.66 -10.31
N LEU A 131 -8.33 18.75 -10.79
CA LEU A 131 -7.73 20.09 -10.78
C LEU A 131 -7.48 20.58 -9.34
N PHE A 132 -8.46 20.42 -8.44
CA PHE A 132 -8.27 20.76 -7.02
C PHE A 132 -7.12 19.98 -6.39
N ILE A 133 -7.02 18.68 -6.67
CA ILE A 133 -5.95 17.83 -6.14
C ILE A 133 -4.59 18.25 -6.70
N LEU A 134 -4.52 18.61 -7.98
CA LEU A 134 -3.30 19.12 -8.60
C LEU A 134 -2.86 20.44 -7.94
N VAL A 135 -3.78 21.37 -7.73
CA VAL A 135 -3.50 22.63 -7.01
C VAL A 135 -3.04 22.35 -5.59
N PHE A 136 -3.69 21.40 -4.89
CA PHE A 136 -3.28 20.98 -3.56
C PHE A 136 -1.90 20.34 -3.53
N ALA A 137 -1.57 19.49 -4.52
CA ALA A 137 -0.24 18.88 -4.65
C ALA A 137 0.84 19.93 -4.91
N LEU A 138 0.57 20.94 -5.74
CA LEU A 138 1.45 22.09 -5.94
C LEU A 138 1.65 22.89 -4.64
N PHE A 139 0.55 23.12 -3.89
CA PHE A 139 0.60 23.77 -2.60
C PHE A 139 1.48 22.97 -1.60
N CYS A 140 1.26 21.66 -1.49
CA CYS A 140 2.10 20.78 -0.65
C CYS A 140 3.57 20.79 -1.09
N HIS A 141 3.84 20.72 -2.39
CA HIS A 141 5.21 20.82 -2.93
C HIS A 141 5.89 22.13 -2.51
N TRP A 142 5.16 23.24 -2.60
CA TRP A 142 5.65 24.57 -2.21
C TRP A 142 5.87 24.69 -0.71
N VAL A 143 4.88 24.31 0.12
CA VAL A 143 4.97 24.34 1.59
C VAL A 143 6.11 23.44 2.06
N LEU A 144 6.25 22.24 1.51
CA LEU A 144 7.31 21.31 1.90
C LEU A 144 8.69 21.86 1.55
N GLY A 145 8.87 22.48 0.38
CA GLY A 145 10.11 23.15 0.02
C GLY A 145 10.45 24.29 0.99
N ARG A 146 9.46 25.11 1.33
CA ARG A 146 9.63 26.27 2.21
C ARG A 146 9.92 25.85 3.66
N PHE A 147 9.22 24.85 4.17
CA PHE A 147 9.43 24.28 5.50
C PHE A 147 10.77 23.56 5.63
N TRP A 148 11.18 22.82 4.59
CA TRP A 148 12.47 22.12 4.56
C TRP A 148 13.66 23.09 4.59
N GLN A 149 13.61 24.14 3.78
CA GLN A 149 14.67 25.15 3.73
C GLN A 149 14.72 26.03 4.98
N SER A 150 13.56 26.40 5.53
CA SER A 150 13.47 27.37 6.64
C SER A 150 13.60 26.72 8.02
N THR A 151 12.97 25.57 8.26
CA THR A 151 12.85 25.02 9.61
C THR A 151 13.73 23.79 9.78
N LEU A 152 13.61 22.82 8.88
CA LEU A 152 14.28 21.54 9.07
C LEU A 152 15.81 21.64 8.92
N ARG A 153 16.28 22.40 7.91
CA ARG A 153 17.72 22.61 7.69
C ARG A 153 18.35 23.38 8.85
N ILE A 154 17.71 24.46 9.32
CA ILE A 154 18.21 25.25 10.46
C ILE A 154 18.24 24.41 11.74
N PHE A 155 17.19 23.61 11.97
CA PHE A 155 17.13 22.72 13.12
C PHE A 155 18.22 21.65 13.06
N LEU A 156 18.35 20.92 11.95
CA LEU A 156 19.33 19.82 11.82
C LEU A 156 20.78 20.31 11.93
N LEU A 157 21.11 21.47 11.34
CA LEU A 157 22.44 22.07 11.48
C LEU A 157 22.74 22.50 12.93
N ARG A 158 21.71 22.85 13.72
CA ARG A 158 21.87 23.19 15.14
C ARG A 158 22.15 21.99 16.05
N PHE A 159 21.77 20.77 15.64
CA PHE A 159 22.01 19.55 16.42
C PHE A 159 23.33 18.86 16.10
N ILE A 160 24.02 19.24 15.03
CA ILE A 160 25.34 18.73 14.69
C ILE A 160 26.37 19.62 15.41
N PRO A 161 27.09 19.12 16.41
CA PRO A 161 28.09 19.92 17.11
C PRO A 161 29.21 20.29 16.13
N GLU A 162 29.33 21.60 15.85
CA GLU A 162 30.53 22.18 15.25
C GLU A 162 31.71 21.88 16.18
N LYS A 163 32.60 20.97 15.77
CA LYS A 163 33.95 20.95 16.33
C LYS A 163 34.70 22.11 15.67
N PRO A 164 35.18 23.11 16.44
CA PRO A 164 36.10 24.09 15.90
C PRO A 164 37.43 23.38 15.67
N SER A 165 37.67 22.92 14.45
CA SER A 165 38.99 22.48 14.02
C SER A 165 39.63 23.65 13.29
N GLU A 166 40.65 24.24 13.93
CA GLU A 166 41.63 25.09 13.26
C GLU A 166 42.23 24.31 12.08
N GLY A 167 42.05 24.82 10.86
CA GLY A 167 42.62 24.25 9.64
C GLY A 167 41.59 23.82 8.59
N ASP A 168 41.13 24.78 7.79
CA ASP A 168 40.85 24.72 6.34
C ASP A 168 40.35 23.41 5.65
N GLU A 169 39.48 22.63 6.28
CA GLU A 169 38.77 21.49 5.64
C GLU A 169 37.23 21.57 5.81
N THR A 170 36.69 22.79 5.93
CA THR A 170 35.25 23.05 6.16
C THR A 170 34.26 22.84 4.99
N PRO A 171 34.61 22.59 3.70
CA PRO A 171 33.57 22.50 2.66
C PRO A 171 32.99 21.09 2.41
N ARG A 172 33.61 19.99 2.87
CA ARG A 172 33.22 18.64 2.40
C ARG A 172 32.08 18.00 3.20
N HIS A 173 32.06 18.16 4.53
CA HIS A 173 31.03 17.56 5.39
C HIS A 173 29.66 18.24 5.23
N GLN A 174 29.63 19.57 5.20
CA GLN A 174 28.40 20.34 4.96
C GLN A 174 27.79 20.03 3.59
N ARG A 175 28.64 19.87 2.56
CA ARG A 175 28.19 19.53 1.20
C ARG A 175 27.58 18.13 1.12
N SER A 176 28.14 17.14 1.80
CA SER A 176 27.56 15.78 1.82
C SER A 176 26.20 15.74 2.53
N LEU A 177 26.03 16.51 3.61
CA LEU A 177 24.74 16.63 4.31
C LEU A 177 23.70 17.36 3.47
N ASP A 178 24.07 18.45 2.82
CA ASP A 178 23.18 19.17 1.90
C ASP A 178 22.76 18.29 0.70
N LEU A 179 23.67 17.46 0.18
CA LEU A 179 23.35 16.48 -0.85
C LEU A 179 22.37 15.41 -0.33
N PHE A 180 22.58 14.86 0.86
CA PHE A 180 21.67 13.88 1.44
C PHE A 180 20.27 14.46 1.72
N LEU A 181 20.21 15.68 2.25
CA LEU A 181 18.95 16.37 2.53
C LEU A 181 18.21 16.75 1.26
N SER A 182 18.92 17.25 0.24
CA SER A 182 18.31 17.57 -1.05
C SER A 182 17.83 16.32 -1.78
N LEU A 183 18.57 15.21 -1.70
CA LEU A 183 18.15 13.92 -2.25
C LEU A 183 16.93 13.36 -1.52
N THR A 184 16.88 13.49 -0.19
CA THR A 184 15.71 13.09 0.61
C THR A 184 14.48 13.91 0.24
N LEU A 185 14.61 15.23 0.11
CA LEU A 185 13.51 16.10 -0.32
C LEU A 185 13.07 15.78 -1.75
N ALA A 186 14.01 15.51 -2.66
CA ALA A 186 13.71 15.09 -4.02
C ALA A 186 12.92 13.76 -4.02
N SER A 187 13.33 12.79 -3.21
CA SER A 187 12.63 11.51 -3.04
C SER A 187 11.20 11.71 -2.55
N VAL A 188 10.99 12.52 -1.50
CA VAL A 188 9.65 12.84 -0.99
C VAL A 188 8.78 13.53 -2.06
N ARG A 189 9.36 14.47 -2.82
CA ARG A 189 8.65 15.16 -3.92
C ARG A 189 8.25 14.20 -5.04
N VAL A 190 9.16 13.29 -5.42
CA VAL A 190 8.87 12.23 -6.38
C VAL A 190 7.74 11.35 -5.85
N GLY A 191 7.76 10.99 -4.56
CA GLY A 191 6.69 10.25 -3.90
C GLY A 191 5.34 10.98 -3.94
N ILE A 192 5.30 12.28 -3.63
CA ILE A 192 4.09 13.11 -3.70
C ILE A 192 3.55 13.17 -5.13
N TRP A 193 4.41 13.40 -6.12
CA TRP A 193 3.98 13.44 -7.53
C TRP A 193 3.50 12.07 -8.02
N ALA A 194 4.21 10.99 -7.68
CA ALA A 194 3.79 9.64 -7.99
C ALA A 194 2.41 9.31 -7.37
N ALA A 195 2.22 9.61 -6.09
CA ALA A 195 0.94 9.43 -5.39
C ALA A 195 -0.17 10.28 -6.02
N THR A 196 0.12 11.54 -6.37
CA THR A 196 -0.84 12.44 -7.01
C THR A 196 -1.26 11.93 -8.39
N ILE A 197 -0.29 11.53 -9.22
CA ILE A 197 -0.55 10.97 -10.55
C ILE A 197 -1.37 9.68 -10.45
N LEU A 198 -1.02 8.77 -9.53
CA LEU A 198 -1.77 7.53 -9.32
C LEU A 198 -3.19 7.79 -8.82
N TYR A 199 -3.37 8.77 -7.92
CA TYR A 199 -4.68 9.16 -7.41
C TYR A 199 -5.55 9.75 -8.52
N ILE A 200 -5.02 10.69 -9.32
CA ILE A 200 -5.74 11.27 -10.46
C ILE A 200 -6.06 10.17 -11.48
N ALA A 201 -5.12 9.27 -11.76
CA ALA A 201 -5.34 8.13 -12.64
C ALA A 201 -6.44 7.18 -12.13
N ASN A 202 -6.66 7.07 -10.82
CA ASN A 202 -7.75 6.26 -10.26
C ASN A 202 -9.14 6.90 -10.45
N GLN A 203 -9.22 8.20 -10.73
CA GLN A 203 -10.49 8.90 -10.92
C GLN A 203 -11.11 8.65 -12.30
N PHE A 204 -10.30 8.40 -13.32
CA PHE A 204 -10.78 8.16 -14.68
C PHE A 204 -10.89 6.67 -14.98
N PRO A 205 -12.02 6.17 -15.52
CA PRO A 205 -12.21 4.74 -15.77
C PRO A 205 -11.09 4.10 -16.61
N PHE A 206 -10.61 4.82 -17.63
CA PHE A 206 -9.59 4.32 -18.55
C PHE A 206 -8.19 4.18 -17.90
N THR A 207 -7.78 5.17 -17.10
CA THR A 207 -6.45 5.16 -16.44
C THR A 207 -6.45 4.39 -15.12
N ARG A 208 -7.64 4.08 -14.58
CA ARG A 208 -7.81 3.32 -13.34
C ARG A 208 -7.22 1.92 -13.42
N ARG A 209 -7.43 1.19 -14.53
CA ARG A 209 -6.87 -0.15 -14.72
C ARG A 209 -5.35 -0.16 -14.60
N LEU A 210 -4.68 0.81 -15.25
CA LEU A 210 -3.24 0.94 -15.23
C LEU A 210 -2.74 1.35 -13.84
N SER A 211 -3.43 2.29 -13.18
CA SER A 211 -3.13 2.71 -11.81
C SER A 211 -3.18 1.53 -10.83
N TYR A 212 -4.19 0.66 -10.93
CA TYR A 212 -4.27 -0.53 -10.08
C TYR A 212 -3.14 -1.54 -10.31
N GLN A 213 -2.73 -1.76 -11.57
CA GLN A 213 -1.60 -2.65 -11.87
C GLN A 213 -0.29 -2.10 -11.31
N ILE A 214 -0.02 -0.81 -11.55
CA ILE A 214 1.19 -0.14 -11.07
C ILE A 214 1.20 -0.10 -9.53
N THR A 215 0.10 0.34 -8.91
CA THR A 215 -0.02 0.41 -7.45
C THR A 215 0.11 -0.96 -6.81
N GLY A 216 -0.52 -1.99 -7.41
CA GLY A 216 -0.40 -3.37 -6.95
C GLY A 216 1.04 -3.87 -6.99
N ALA A 217 1.77 -3.61 -8.08
CA ALA A 217 3.18 -3.97 -8.22
C ALA A 217 4.09 -3.19 -7.27
N LEU A 218 3.84 -1.89 -7.08
CA LEU A 218 4.60 -1.07 -6.14
C LEU A 218 4.40 -1.59 -4.71
N ILE A 219 3.15 -1.73 -4.27
CA ILE A 219 2.85 -2.20 -2.91
C ILE A 219 3.38 -3.62 -2.71
N SER A 220 3.23 -4.52 -3.68
CA SER A 220 3.78 -5.88 -3.53
C SER A 220 5.31 -5.87 -3.45
N THR A 221 5.99 -4.98 -4.17
CA THR A 221 7.45 -4.86 -4.15
C THR A 221 7.96 -4.23 -2.85
N PHE A 222 7.30 -3.16 -2.37
CA PHE A 222 7.71 -2.45 -1.15
C PHE A 222 7.25 -3.14 0.15
N THR A 223 6.18 -3.92 0.08
CA THR A 223 5.58 -4.62 1.23
C THR A 223 5.89 -6.12 1.20
N ALA A 224 6.59 -6.62 0.18
CA ALA A 224 7.20 -7.94 0.25
C ALA A 224 8.06 -7.98 1.52
N GLY A 225 7.89 -9.02 2.33
CA GLY A 225 8.71 -9.16 3.52
C GLY A 225 10.15 -9.46 3.10
N ILE A 226 11.06 -8.54 3.40
CA ILE A 226 12.47 -8.60 2.99
C ILE A 226 13.31 -9.31 4.06
N LEU A 227 12.83 -9.29 5.31
CA LEU A 227 13.45 -9.95 6.45
C LEU A 227 12.48 -10.97 7.05
N THR A 228 12.88 -12.23 7.05
CA THR A 228 12.16 -13.29 7.77
C THR A 228 12.91 -13.55 9.08
N LEU A 229 12.28 -13.18 10.21
CA LEU A 229 12.78 -13.53 11.55
C LEU A 229 11.81 -14.53 12.17
N ASP A 230 12.33 -15.74 12.42
CA ASP A 230 11.78 -16.88 13.17
C ASP A 230 10.38 -17.42 12.79
N LYS A 231 9.62 -16.72 11.92
CA LYS A 231 8.36 -17.09 11.20
C LYS A 231 7.55 -15.88 10.73
N LYS A 232 7.94 -14.65 11.10
CA LYS A 232 7.29 -13.41 10.63
C LYS A 232 8.12 -12.77 9.53
N SER A 233 7.44 -12.37 8.46
CA SER A 233 8.05 -11.63 7.36
C SER A 233 7.82 -10.14 7.61
N TYR A 234 8.90 -9.39 7.78
CA TYR A 234 8.88 -7.96 8.08
C TYR A 234 9.06 -7.16 6.80
N SER A 235 8.12 -6.24 6.55
CA SER A 235 8.11 -5.38 5.38
C SER A 235 8.86 -4.07 5.65
N ILE A 236 9.27 -3.35 4.59
CA ILE A 236 9.96 -2.05 4.71
C ILE A 236 9.18 -1.05 5.60
N PRO A 237 7.84 -0.92 5.47
CA PRO A 237 7.06 -0.04 6.33
C PRO A 237 7.11 -0.42 7.81
N ASP A 238 7.16 -1.73 8.12
CA ASP A 238 7.23 -2.21 9.50
C ASP A 238 8.55 -1.80 10.15
N ILE A 239 9.65 -1.92 9.40
CA ILE A 239 10.99 -1.51 9.85
C ILE A 239 11.03 0.02 10.05
N LEU A 240 10.47 0.79 9.10
CA LEU A 240 10.36 2.24 9.23
C LEU A 240 9.53 2.65 10.46
N PHE A 241 8.43 1.95 10.71
CA PHE A 241 7.60 2.16 11.89
C PHE A 241 8.37 1.86 13.18
N LEU A 242 9.12 0.75 13.23
CA LEU A 242 9.97 0.41 14.38
C LEU A 242 11.05 1.48 14.63
N VAL A 243 11.75 1.93 13.58
CA VAL A 243 12.76 3.00 13.70
C VAL A 243 12.12 4.30 14.18
N SER A 244 10.94 4.65 13.66
CA SER A 244 10.19 5.82 14.11
C SER A 244 9.80 5.71 15.58
N LEU A 245 9.34 4.54 16.02
CA LEU A 245 8.92 4.27 17.40
C LEU A 245 10.10 4.35 18.38
N LEU A 246 11.26 3.82 17.99
CA LEU A 246 12.51 3.97 18.73
C LEU A 246 12.94 5.44 18.82
N TRP A 247 12.78 6.20 17.74
CA TRP A 247 13.10 7.63 17.74
C TRP A 247 12.17 8.41 18.69
N VAL A 248 10.86 8.12 18.66
CA VAL A 248 9.87 8.68 19.59
C VAL A 248 10.22 8.34 21.03
N LEU A 249 10.64 7.11 21.33
CA LEU A 249 11.08 6.71 22.66
C LEU A 249 12.29 7.54 23.13
N ILE A 250 13.31 7.71 22.29
CA ILE A 250 14.52 8.47 22.64
C ILE A 250 14.17 9.93 22.94
N VAL A 251 13.32 10.55 22.11
CA VAL A 251 12.87 11.93 22.32
C VAL A 251 12.00 12.05 23.56
N SER A 252 11.07 11.12 23.77
CA SER A 252 10.21 11.09 24.97
C SER A 252 11.03 10.94 26.25
N ALA A 253 12.01 10.04 26.28
CA ALA A 253 12.92 9.88 27.41
C ALA A 253 13.70 11.15 27.72
N LYS A 254 14.15 11.88 26.68
CA LYS A 254 14.81 13.19 26.85
C LYS A 254 13.84 14.21 27.47
N VAL A 255 12.65 14.39 26.89
CA VAL A 255 11.66 15.35 27.38
C VAL A 255 11.25 15.05 28.83
N PHE A 256 10.99 13.78 29.15
CA PHE A 256 10.61 13.37 30.50
C PHE A 256 11.70 13.67 31.53
N THR A 257 12.95 13.37 31.19
CA THR A 257 14.10 13.60 32.06
C THR A 257 14.35 15.09 32.27
N ASP A 258 14.30 15.89 31.20
CA ASP A 258 14.49 17.35 31.27
C ASP A 258 13.38 18.01 32.12
N LEU A 259 12.13 17.53 32.04
CA LEU A 259 11.02 17.98 32.89
C LEU A 259 11.21 17.60 34.35
N LEU A 260 11.69 16.38 34.63
CA LEU A 260 11.96 15.89 35.98
C LEU A 260 13.09 16.68 36.65
N GLN A 261 14.13 17.02 35.88
CA GLN A 261 15.22 17.90 36.32
C GLN A 261 14.72 19.32 36.65
N SER A 262 13.91 19.89 35.76
CA SER A 262 13.38 21.25 35.90
C SER A 262 12.42 21.41 37.09
N ARG A 263 11.54 20.42 37.32
CA ARG A 263 10.39 20.58 38.22
C ARG A 263 10.58 19.96 39.62
N ILE A 264 11.31 18.86 39.74
CA ILE A 264 11.39 18.09 41.00
C ILE A 264 12.77 18.22 41.64
N LEU A 265 13.85 18.17 40.86
CA LEU A 265 15.22 18.17 41.38
C LEU A 265 15.74 19.55 41.74
N ASN A 266 15.25 20.61 41.09
CA ASN A 266 15.63 21.99 41.41
C ASN A 266 15.05 22.47 42.76
N VAL A 267 13.92 21.88 43.19
CA VAL A 267 13.24 22.21 44.46
C VAL A 267 13.91 21.53 45.66
N THR A 268 14.67 20.45 45.45
CA THR A 268 15.32 19.69 46.52
C THR A 268 16.73 20.17 46.89
N GLY A 269 17.23 21.24 46.24
CA GLY A 269 18.53 21.86 46.59
C GLY A 269 19.77 21.03 46.25
N ILE A 270 19.62 19.97 45.44
CA ILE A 270 20.70 19.07 45.05
C ILE A 270 21.69 19.79 44.11
N ASN A 271 22.99 19.54 44.30
CA ASN A 271 24.06 20.10 43.47
C ASN A 271 23.83 19.79 41.97
N ARG A 272 23.98 20.81 41.11
CA ARG A 272 23.70 20.75 39.67
C ARG A 272 24.42 19.61 38.96
N GLY A 273 25.65 19.29 39.38
CA GLY A 273 26.41 18.16 38.84
C GLY A 273 25.80 16.78 39.16
N ALA A 274 25.25 16.60 40.37
CA ALA A 274 24.57 15.35 40.72
C ALA A 274 23.22 15.21 39.99
N GLN A 275 22.50 16.31 39.78
CA GLN A 275 21.26 16.30 38.99
C GLN A 275 21.49 15.88 37.54
N GLU A 276 22.58 16.35 36.93
CA GLU A 276 22.93 16.04 35.54
C GLU A 276 23.30 14.56 35.39
N VAL A 277 24.05 13.99 36.34
CA VAL A 277 24.36 12.56 36.38
C VAL A 277 23.09 11.72 36.55
N ILE A 278 22.21 12.09 37.48
CA ILE A 278 20.93 11.39 37.71
C ILE A 278 20.06 11.44 36.45
N ALA A 279 19.95 12.60 35.80
CA ALA A 279 19.21 12.77 34.56
C ALA A 279 19.72 11.82 33.46
N VAL A 280 21.04 11.77 33.27
CA VAL A 280 21.67 10.87 32.30
C VAL A 280 21.35 9.41 32.60
N ILE A 281 21.47 8.98 33.85
CA ILE A 281 21.16 7.59 34.26
C ILE A 281 19.69 7.26 33.99
N VAL A 282 18.76 8.11 34.43
CA VAL A 282 17.32 7.90 34.24
C VAL A 282 16.97 7.84 32.75
N ARG A 283 17.55 8.73 31.92
CA ARG A 283 17.34 8.74 30.48
C ARG A 283 17.79 7.43 29.83
N TYR A 284 18.99 6.95 30.15
CA TYR A 284 19.49 5.70 29.57
C TYR A 284 18.71 4.47 30.07
N CYS A 285 18.29 4.45 31.33
CA CYS A 285 17.40 3.41 31.85
C CYS A 285 16.06 3.38 31.11
N LEU A 286 15.44 4.55 30.87
CA LEU A 286 14.18 4.64 30.12
C LEU A 286 14.33 4.17 28.67
N ILE A 287 15.42 4.55 28.00
CA ILE A 287 15.70 4.10 26.62
C ILE A 287 15.96 2.60 26.59
N PHE A 288 16.71 2.06 27.55
CA PHE A 288 17.04 0.64 27.61
C PHE A 288 15.80 -0.22 27.87
N ILE A 289 15.03 0.10 28.90
CA ILE A 289 13.79 -0.62 29.25
C ILE A 289 12.77 -0.46 28.12
N GLY A 290 12.55 0.77 27.65
CA GLY A 290 11.63 1.04 26.56
C GLY A 290 12.03 0.34 25.26
N GLY A 291 13.33 0.27 24.95
CA GLY A 291 13.85 -0.44 23.79
C GLY A 291 13.61 -1.94 23.86
N ILE A 292 13.84 -2.56 25.02
CA ILE A 292 13.54 -3.98 25.25
C ILE A 292 12.04 -4.25 25.09
N VAL A 293 11.19 -3.44 25.73
CA VAL A 293 9.73 -3.59 25.63
C VAL A 293 9.26 -3.44 24.19
N LEU A 294 9.77 -2.43 23.48
CA LEU A 294 9.44 -2.22 22.07
C LEU A 294 9.84 -3.42 21.21
N LEU A 295 11.04 -3.96 21.40
CA LEU A 295 11.51 -5.12 20.65
C LEU A 295 10.72 -6.39 21.01
N GLN A 296 10.38 -6.60 22.29
CA GLN A 296 9.56 -7.74 22.71
C GLN A 296 8.13 -7.69 22.16
N VAL A 297 7.50 -6.52 22.14
CA VAL A 297 6.16 -6.34 21.56
C VAL A 297 6.19 -6.56 20.05
N TRP A 298 7.28 -6.17 19.41
CA TRP A 298 7.46 -6.30 17.97
C TRP A 298 7.76 -7.75 17.55
N GLY A 299 8.50 -8.50 18.39
CA GLY A 299 8.82 -9.92 18.21
C GLY A 299 10.28 -10.15 17.86
#